data_AF-A0A124FXV7-F1
#
_entry.id   AF-A0A124FXV7-F1
#
_cell.length_a   1.000
_cell.length_b   1.000
_cell.length_c   1.000
_cell.angle_alpha   90.00
_cell.angle_beta   90.00
_cell.angle_gamma   90.00
#
_symmetry.space_group_name_H-M   'P 1'
#
loop_
_entity.id
_entity.type
_entity.pdbx_description
1 polymer ?
#
loop_
_entity_poly.entity_id
_entity_poly.type
_entity_poly.pdbx_seq_one_letter_code
_entity_poly.pdbx_strand_id
1 'polypeptide(L)'
;MSITSAKSVGDLKAKNLNIQMYQPNFSLNNNLLTYISSIESAKALIDHSPLVPAWDAKFKKDAMARTIHFGTKIEGNDLTQDQAQKVARLELVDDPEEAAKRAGIIARERDIQEVLNYRNVIKWIDEQDAKLSSDLLSEKTLKHLHTLTM
;
A
#
# COMPACT_ATOMS: atom_id res chain seq x y z
N MET A 1 -39.16 -37.21 40.78
CA MET A 1 -38.35 -37.78 39.69
C MET A 1 -39.01 -37.39 38.38
N SER A 2 -38.61 -36.24 37.81
CA SER A 2 -39.01 -35.86 36.45
C SER A 2 -37.83 -35.10 35.85
N ILE A 3 -37.20 -35.76 34.90
CA ILE A 3 -36.11 -35.26 34.06
C ILE A 3 -36.79 -34.55 32.89
N THR A 4 -36.61 -33.24 32.73
CA THR A 4 -36.93 -32.61 31.44
C THR A 4 -35.99 -31.45 31.12
N SER A 5 -35.09 -31.75 30.19
CA SER A 5 -34.60 -30.91 29.08
C SER A 5 -33.65 -29.75 29.40
N ALA A 6 -32.40 -29.95 28.98
CA ALA A 6 -31.39 -28.94 28.78
C ALA A 6 -31.90 -27.82 27.85
N LYS A 7 -31.71 -26.57 28.27
CA LYS A 7 -31.83 -25.40 27.39
C LYS A 7 -30.83 -25.57 26.25
N SER A 8 -31.38 -25.69 25.06
CA SER A 8 -30.71 -25.70 23.77
C SER A 8 -29.73 -24.53 23.64
N VAL A 9 -28.57 -24.82 23.03
CA VAL A 9 -27.52 -23.87 22.63
C VAL A 9 -28.03 -22.82 21.61
N GLY A 10 -29.30 -22.90 21.18
CA GLY A 10 -29.95 -21.98 20.25
C GLY A 10 -30.57 -20.70 20.84
N ASP A 11 -30.54 -20.48 22.16
CA ASP A 11 -31.14 -19.30 22.80
C ASP A 11 -30.19 -18.10 22.98
N LEU A 12 -28.96 -18.17 22.47
CA LEU A 12 -28.11 -16.98 22.27
C LEU A 12 -28.49 -16.29 20.95
N LYS A 13 -29.78 -16.01 20.75
CA LYS A 13 -30.23 -15.07 19.74
C LYS A 13 -29.62 -13.71 20.06
N ALA A 14 -28.72 -13.28 19.19
CA ALA A 14 -28.42 -11.90 18.85
C ALA A 14 -28.77 -10.92 19.97
N LYS A 15 -27.89 -10.79 20.96
CA LYS A 15 -27.75 -9.49 21.62
C LYS A 15 -27.56 -8.49 20.49
N ASN A 16 -28.52 -7.61 20.29
CA ASN A 16 -28.38 -6.38 19.52
C ASN A 16 -27.20 -5.60 20.14
N LEU A 17 -25.99 -5.99 19.77
CA LEU A 17 -24.82 -5.15 19.90
C LEU A 17 -25.07 -4.02 18.91
N ASN A 18 -25.58 -2.90 19.42
CA ASN A 18 -25.36 -1.62 18.78
C ASN A 18 -23.84 -1.42 18.76
N ILE A 19 -23.17 -2.01 17.76
CA ILE A 19 -21.78 -1.71 17.46
C ILE A 19 -21.81 -0.27 16.97
N GLN A 20 -21.59 0.66 17.90
CA GLN A 20 -21.24 2.03 17.56
C GLN A 20 -19.94 1.93 16.78
N MET A 21 -20.03 2.04 15.45
CA MET A 21 -18.85 2.17 14.61
C MET A 21 -18.01 3.32 15.14
N TYR A 22 -16.69 3.12 15.21
CA TYR A 22 -15.77 4.18 15.56
C TYR A 22 -16.00 5.37 14.61
N GLN A 23 -16.34 6.53 15.19
CA GLN A 23 -16.47 7.78 14.45
C GLN A 23 -15.23 8.64 14.73
N PRO A 24 -14.24 8.66 13.83
CA PRO A 24 -13.10 9.56 13.99
C PRO A 24 -13.58 11.01 14.04
N ASN A 25 -13.05 11.79 14.98
CA ASN A 25 -13.31 13.22 15.06
C ASN A 25 -12.32 13.98 14.17
N PHE A 26 -12.81 14.49 13.05
CA PHE A 26 -12.03 15.34 12.15
C PHE A 26 -12.32 16.81 12.44
N SER A 27 -11.28 17.60 12.65
CA SER A 27 -11.38 19.04 12.80
C SER A 27 -10.66 19.74 11.64
N LEU A 28 -11.38 20.63 10.97
CA LEU A 28 -10.82 21.47 9.91
C LEU A 28 -10.37 22.80 10.53
N ASN A 29 -9.16 23.24 10.18
CA ASN A 29 -8.66 24.56 10.54
C ASN A 29 -8.18 25.30 9.27
N ASN A 30 -7.91 26.60 9.41
CA ASN A 30 -7.52 27.45 8.27
C ASN A 30 -6.23 26.96 7.59
N ASN A 31 -5.28 26.39 8.34
CA ASN A 31 -4.04 25.85 7.77
C ASN A 31 -4.31 24.60 6.93
N LEU A 32 -5.11 23.66 7.44
CA LEU A 32 -5.52 22.47 6.70
C LEU A 32 -6.26 22.83 5.41
N LEU A 33 -7.17 23.80 5.47
CA LEU A 33 -7.86 24.29 4.28
C LEU A 33 -6.87 24.88 3.26
N THR A 34 -5.92 25.70 3.73
CA THR A 34 -4.87 26.28 2.87
C THR A 34 -3.99 25.21 2.23
N TYR A 35 -3.62 24.17 2.98
CA TYR A 35 -2.81 23.06 2.47
C TYR A 35 -3.56 22.24 1.42
N ILE A 36 -4.83 21.91 1.67
CA ILE A 36 -5.67 21.20 0.71
C ILE A 36 -5.79 22.03 -0.58
N SER A 37 -6.09 23.33 -0.48
CA SER A 37 -6.19 24.19 -1.68
C SER A 37 -4.89 24.26 -2.47
N SER A 38 -3.74 24.28 -1.79
CA SER A 38 -2.42 24.29 -2.44
C SER A 38 -2.12 22.97 -3.14
N ILE A 39 -2.44 21.84 -2.50
CA ILE A 39 -2.27 20.49 -3.06
C ILE A 39 -3.15 20.31 -4.29
N GLU A 40 -4.44 20.68 -4.22
CA GLU A 40 -5.38 20.57 -5.34
C GLU A 40 -4.96 21.46 -6.52
N SER A 41 -4.46 22.67 -6.25
CA SER A 41 -3.96 23.57 -7.30
C SER A 41 -2.74 22.99 -8.02
N ALA A 42 -1.78 22.43 -7.27
CA ALA A 42 -0.62 21.77 -7.85
C ALA A 42 -0.99 20.51 -8.62
N LYS A 43 -1.93 19.71 -8.09
CA LYS A 43 -2.45 18.52 -8.77
C LYS A 43 -3.12 18.89 -10.10
N ALA A 44 -4.00 19.89 -10.11
CA ALA A 44 -4.67 20.34 -11.33
C ALA A 44 -3.68 20.79 -12.41
N LEU A 45 -2.60 21.49 -12.02
CA LEU A 45 -1.53 21.85 -12.94
C LEU A 45 -0.86 20.62 -13.56
N ILE A 46 -0.56 19.58 -12.76
CA ILE A 46 0.06 18.34 -13.24
C ILE A 46 -0.90 17.58 -14.18
N ASP A 47 -2.15 17.40 -13.77
CA ASP A 47 -3.17 16.65 -14.52
C ASP A 47 -3.47 17.27 -15.90
N HIS A 48 -3.32 18.58 -16.04
CA HIS A 48 -3.59 19.32 -17.29
C HIS A 48 -2.33 19.75 -18.06
N SER A 49 -1.14 19.38 -17.59
CA SER A 49 0.11 19.71 -18.28
C SER A 49 0.31 18.85 -19.54
N PRO A 50 0.65 19.44 -20.70
CA PRO A 50 0.97 18.68 -21.91
C PRO A 50 2.34 18.00 -21.76
N LEU A 51 2.35 16.74 -21.37
CA LEU A 51 3.56 15.92 -21.24
C LEU A 51 3.73 14.99 -22.44
N VAL A 52 4.96 14.85 -22.94
CA VAL A 52 5.27 13.81 -23.94
C VAL A 52 5.18 12.44 -23.25
N PRO A 53 4.52 11.44 -23.86
CA PRO A 53 4.30 10.14 -23.22
C PRO A 53 5.56 9.45 -22.67
N ALA A 54 6.71 9.59 -23.36
CA ALA A 54 7.97 9.03 -22.90
C ALA A 54 8.47 9.66 -21.59
N TRP A 55 8.23 10.95 -21.37
CA TRP A 55 8.58 11.63 -20.12
C TRP A 55 7.64 11.23 -18.98
N ASP A 56 6.34 11.12 -19.24
CA ASP A 56 5.37 10.65 -18.23
C ASP A 56 5.73 9.23 -17.74
N ALA A 57 5.99 8.31 -18.65
CA ALA A 57 6.42 6.95 -18.30
C ALA A 57 7.71 6.95 -17.47
N LYS A 58 8.68 7.80 -17.81
CA LYS A 58 9.92 7.96 -17.04
C LYS A 58 9.65 8.51 -15.64
N PHE A 59 8.84 9.56 -15.52
CA PHE A 59 8.51 10.17 -14.23
C PHE A 59 7.79 9.20 -13.31
N LYS A 60 6.86 8.39 -13.83
CA LYS A 60 6.18 7.34 -13.07
C LYS A 60 7.17 6.29 -12.56
N LYS A 61 8.06 5.77 -13.40
CA LYS A 61 9.11 4.82 -12.98
C LYS A 61 10.03 5.40 -11.92
N ASP A 62 10.42 6.67 -12.06
CA ASP A 62 11.28 7.36 -11.09
C ASP A 62 10.55 7.65 -9.77
N ALA A 63 9.25 8.01 -9.82
CA ALA A 63 8.42 8.20 -8.64
C ALA A 63 8.23 6.89 -7.89
N MET A 64 7.86 5.80 -8.59
CA MET A 64 7.73 4.46 -8.02
C MET A 64 9.01 4.03 -7.30
N ALA A 65 10.17 4.17 -7.95
CA ALA A 65 11.44 3.76 -7.36
C ALA A 65 11.83 4.61 -6.13
N ARG A 66 11.48 5.90 -6.10
CA ARG A 66 11.64 6.75 -4.90
C ARG A 66 10.67 6.37 -3.78
N THR A 67 9.40 6.12 -4.11
CA THR A 67 8.38 5.68 -3.15
C THR A 67 8.79 4.38 -2.47
N ILE A 68 9.29 3.41 -3.24
CA ILE A 68 9.79 2.15 -2.70
C ILE A 68 11.00 2.39 -1.78
N HIS A 69 11.99 3.17 -2.22
CA HIS A 69 13.17 3.44 -1.38
C HIS A 69 12.80 4.11 -0.06
N PHE A 70 12.05 5.22 -0.09
CA PHE A 70 11.72 5.93 1.14
C PHE A 70 10.71 5.16 2.00
N GLY A 71 9.82 4.38 1.38
CA GLY A 71 8.87 3.51 2.05
C GLY A 71 9.53 2.37 2.83
N THR A 72 10.61 1.77 2.32
CA THR A 72 11.38 0.78 3.09
C THR A 72 12.41 1.42 4.02
N LYS A 73 12.94 2.60 3.66
CA LYS A 73 13.95 3.29 4.48
C LYS A 73 13.42 3.72 5.84
N ILE A 74 12.17 4.18 5.90
CA ILE A 74 11.53 4.57 7.17
C ILE A 74 11.34 3.37 8.12
N GLU A 75 11.21 2.16 7.57
CA GLU A 75 11.10 0.89 8.32
C GLU A 75 12.47 0.30 8.71
N GLY A 76 13.57 0.98 8.38
CA GLY A 76 14.93 0.56 8.76
C GLY A 76 15.66 -0.29 7.72
N ASN A 77 15.28 -0.22 6.44
CA ASN A 77 16.02 -0.86 5.36
C ASN A 77 17.37 -0.18 5.10
N ASP A 78 18.45 -0.96 4.99
CA ASP A 78 19.81 -0.43 4.89
C ASP A 78 20.24 -0.08 3.47
N LEU A 79 19.47 -0.45 2.43
CA LEU A 79 19.82 -0.11 1.05
C LEU A 79 19.93 1.41 0.86
N THR A 80 20.97 1.81 0.15
CA THR A 80 21.09 3.17 -0.37
C THR A 80 20.02 3.42 -1.44
N GLN A 81 19.73 4.69 -1.72
CA GLN A 81 18.78 5.05 -2.77
C GLN A 81 19.13 4.41 -4.12
N ASP A 82 20.40 4.43 -4.52
CA ASP A 82 20.85 3.83 -5.79
C ASP A 82 20.60 2.30 -5.81
N GLN A 83 20.95 1.59 -4.74
CA GLN A 83 20.73 0.15 -4.63
C GLN A 83 19.24 -0.20 -4.65
N ALA A 84 18.42 0.49 -3.85
CA ALA A 84 16.98 0.26 -3.80
C ALA A 84 16.32 0.55 -5.15
N GLN A 85 16.74 1.60 -5.87
CA GLN A 85 16.23 1.92 -7.20
C GLN A 85 16.63 0.86 -8.24
N LYS A 86 17.85 0.31 -8.17
CA LYS A 86 18.26 -0.79 -9.06
C LYS A 86 17.40 -2.02 -8.86
N VAL A 87 17.14 -2.42 -7.61
CA VAL A 87 16.28 -3.56 -7.28
C VAL A 87 14.83 -3.29 -7.68
N ALA A 88 14.27 -2.13 -7.31
CA ALA A 88 12.89 -1.75 -7.60
C ALA A 88 12.55 -1.70 -9.09
N ARG A 89 13.54 -1.44 -9.95
CA ARG A 89 13.36 -1.39 -11.42
C ARG A 89 13.50 -2.74 -12.10
N LEU A 90 13.90 -3.80 -11.39
CA LEU A 90 13.93 -5.14 -11.97
C LEU A 90 12.49 -5.59 -12.23
N GLU A 91 12.23 -6.05 -13.45
CA GLU A 91 10.98 -6.69 -13.84
C GLU A 91 11.16 -8.21 -13.82
N LEU A 92 10.12 -8.95 -13.43
CA LEU A 92 10.08 -10.41 -13.43
C LEU A 92 11.18 -11.08 -12.58
N VAL A 93 11.46 -10.50 -11.41
CA VAL A 93 12.41 -11.05 -10.42
C VAL A 93 11.79 -10.85 -9.04
N ASP A 94 11.55 -11.95 -8.34
CA ASP A 94 11.03 -11.97 -6.98
C ASP A 94 11.98 -12.67 -5.99
N ASP A 95 13.05 -13.29 -6.50
CA ASP A 95 14.10 -13.90 -5.70
C ASP A 95 15.19 -12.85 -5.33
N PRO A 96 15.57 -12.73 -4.04
CA PRO A 96 16.48 -11.69 -3.59
C PRO A 96 17.94 -11.95 -4.02
N GLU A 97 18.37 -13.21 -4.18
CA GLU A 97 19.72 -13.55 -4.64
C GLU A 97 19.88 -13.19 -6.12
N GLU A 98 18.89 -13.55 -6.94
CA GLU A 98 18.84 -13.17 -8.35
C GLU A 98 18.76 -11.65 -8.51
N ALA A 99 17.93 -10.98 -7.69
CA ALA A 99 17.83 -9.53 -7.71
C ALA A 99 19.17 -8.86 -7.36
N ALA A 100 19.88 -9.36 -6.34
CA ALA A 100 21.21 -8.87 -5.97
C ALA A 100 22.20 -9.00 -7.13
N LYS A 101 22.21 -10.16 -7.79
CA LYS A 101 23.09 -10.45 -8.93
C LYS A 101 22.81 -9.54 -10.12
N ARG A 102 21.53 -9.39 -10.51
CA ARG A 102 21.13 -8.53 -11.65
C ARG A 102 21.34 -7.05 -11.36
N ALA A 103 21.08 -6.61 -10.13
CA ALA A 103 21.34 -5.23 -9.70
C ALA A 103 22.85 -4.94 -9.50
N GLY A 104 23.68 -5.98 -9.37
CA GLY A 104 25.12 -5.85 -9.11
C GLY A 104 25.40 -5.27 -7.72
N ILE A 105 24.63 -5.69 -6.71
CA ILE A 105 24.74 -5.18 -5.33
C ILE A 105 25.04 -6.31 -4.34
N ILE A 106 25.68 -5.96 -3.23
CA ILE A 106 25.88 -6.83 -2.08
C ILE A 106 25.12 -6.20 -0.91
N ALA A 107 24.08 -6.88 -0.44
CA ALA A 107 23.24 -6.45 0.68
C ALA A 107 22.61 -7.67 1.35
N ARG A 108 21.94 -7.47 2.49
CA ARG A 108 21.21 -8.55 3.16
C ARG A 108 20.00 -8.94 2.30
N GLU A 109 19.75 -10.25 2.17
CA GLU A 109 18.59 -10.77 1.43
C GLU A 109 17.28 -10.16 1.93
N ARG A 110 17.12 -10.01 3.25
CA ARG A 110 15.96 -9.33 3.86
C ARG A 110 15.73 -7.93 3.28
N ASP A 111 16.78 -7.11 3.18
CA ASP A 111 16.64 -5.73 2.72
C ASP A 111 16.26 -5.68 1.23
N ILE A 112 16.76 -6.62 0.44
CA ILE A 112 16.39 -6.77 -0.97
C ILE A 112 14.94 -7.25 -1.09
N GLN A 113 14.55 -8.27 -0.31
CA GLN A 113 13.21 -8.81 -0.32
C GLN A 113 12.16 -7.76 0.06
N GLU A 114 12.42 -6.95 1.09
CA GLU A 114 11.53 -5.85 1.48
C GLU A 114 11.28 -4.87 0.33
N VAL A 115 12.31 -4.55 -0.45
CA VAL A 115 12.17 -3.70 -1.65
C VAL A 115 11.36 -4.38 -2.76
N LEU A 116 11.57 -5.68 -2.99
CA LEU A 116 10.80 -6.45 -3.97
C LEU A 116 9.32 -6.58 -3.56
N ASN A 117 9.06 -6.87 -2.30
CA ASN A 117 7.72 -6.98 -1.72
C ASN A 117 6.98 -5.64 -1.83
N TYR A 118 7.61 -4.54 -1.43
CA TYR A 118 6.98 -3.21 -1.53
C TYR A 118 6.78 -2.79 -2.99
N ARG A 119 7.69 -3.14 -3.92
CA ARG A 119 7.48 -2.96 -5.37
C ARG A 119 6.21 -3.69 -5.83
N ASN A 120 6.03 -4.93 -5.40
CA ASN A 120 4.87 -5.75 -5.77
C ASN A 120 3.56 -5.16 -5.21
N VAL A 121 3.59 -4.61 -3.99
CA VAL A 121 2.47 -3.85 -3.42
C VAL A 121 2.11 -2.64 -4.27
N ILE A 122 3.09 -1.78 -4.59
CA ILE A 122 2.83 -0.56 -5.40
C ILE A 122 2.30 -0.93 -6.78
N LYS A 123 2.87 -1.95 -7.42
CA LYS A 123 2.39 -2.44 -8.71
C LYS A 123 0.94 -2.93 -8.63
N TRP A 124 0.61 -3.71 -7.59
CA TRP A 124 -0.76 -4.16 -7.38
C TRP A 124 -1.71 -2.98 -7.21
N ILE A 125 -1.34 -1.97 -6.42
CA ILE A 125 -2.16 -0.75 -6.22
C ILE A 125 -2.39 -0.01 -7.54
N ASP A 126 -1.37 0.14 -8.38
CA ASP A 126 -1.45 0.83 -9.68
C ASP A 126 -2.39 0.11 -10.67
N GLU A 127 -2.64 -1.19 -10.49
CA GLU A 127 -3.54 -1.99 -11.32
C GLU A 127 -5.03 -1.88 -10.89
N GLN A 128 -5.32 -1.25 -9.74
CA GLN A 128 -6.68 -1.15 -9.22
C GLN A 128 -7.43 0.07 -9.76
N ASP A 129 -8.73 -0.10 -10.05
CA ASP A 129 -9.64 1.01 -10.35
C ASP A 129 -10.69 1.16 -9.25
N ALA A 130 -10.49 2.17 -8.40
CA ALA A 130 -11.38 2.49 -7.29
C ALA A 130 -12.80 2.90 -7.73
N LYS A 131 -13.01 3.32 -8.98
CA LYS A 131 -14.35 3.64 -9.51
C LYS A 131 -15.12 2.38 -9.90
N LEU A 132 -14.43 1.28 -10.17
CA LEU A 132 -15.01 0.02 -10.61
C LEU A 132 -15.16 -0.99 -9.46
N SER A 133 -14.37 -0.87 -8.39
CA SER A 133 -14.38 -1.83 -7.28
C SER A 133 -14.79 -1.18 -5.95
N SER A 134 -16.08 -1.23 -5.64
CA SER A 134 -16.63 -0.72 -4.36
C SER A 134 -16.13 -1.49 -3.12
N ASP A 135 -15.55 -2.67 -3.31
CA ASP A 135 -14.98 -3.54 -2.28
C ASP A 135 -13.45 -3.40 -2.13
N LEU A 136 -12.83 -2.45 -2.85
CA LEU A 136 -11.38 -2.28 -2.86
C LEU A 136 -10.84 -1.99 -1.46
N LEU A 137 -11.56 -1.22 -0.64
CA LEU A 137 -11.18 -0.93 0.74
C LEU A 137 -11.91 -1.88 1.70
N SER A 138 -11.47 -3.15 1.70
CA SER A 138 -12.02 -4.21 2.55
C SER A 138 -10.94 -4.92 3.36
N GLU A 139 -11.36 -5.69 4.38
CA GLU A 139 -10.46 -6.56 5.14
C GLU A 139 -9.73 -7.56 4.23
N LYS A 140 -10.39 -8.03 3.17
CA LYS A 140 -9.79 -8.92 2.16
C LYS A 140 -8.60 -8.24 1.47
N THR A 141 -8.77 -6.99 1.04
CA THR A 141 -7.68 -6.21 0.44
C THR A 141 -6.54 -6.00 1.42
N LEU A 142 -6.84 -5.65 2.68
CA LEU A 142 -5.81 -5.47 3.71
C LEU A 142 -4.98 -6.75 3.91
N LYS A 143 -5.65 -7.92 4.01
CA LYS A 143 -4.96 -9.21 4.12
C LYS A 143 -4.13 -9.53 2.89
N HIS A 144 -4.65 -9.23 1.69
CA HIS A 144 -3.93 -9.45 0.45
C HIS A 144 -2.67 -8.58 0.37
N LEU A 145 -2.78 -7.28 0.65
CA LEU A 145 -1.62 -6.38 0.72
C LEU A 145 -0.59 -6.88 1.72
N HIS A 146 -1.01 -7.35 2.90
CA HIS A 146 -0.10 -7.91 3.88
C HIS A 146 0.66 -9.15 3.37
N THR A 147 0.01 -10.04 2.60
CA THR A 147 0.66 -11.17 1.95
C THR A 147 1.68 -10.76 0.88
N LEU A 148 1.51 -9.58 0.25
CA LEU A 148 2.48 -9.07 -0.70
C LEU A 148 3.69 -8.43 -0.01
N THR A 149 3.50 -7.85 1.19
CA THR A 149 4.57 -7.17 1.94
C THR A 149 5.46 -8.14 2.74
N MET A 150 4.89 -9.26 3.20
CA MET A 150 5.56 -10.26 4.06
C MET A 150 6.06 -11.45 3.24
#